data_AF-A0A016QNK4-F1
#
_entry.id   AF-A0A016QNK4-F1
#
_cell.length_a   1.000
_cell.length_b   1.000
_cell.length_c   1.000
_cell.angle_alpha   90.00
_cell.angle_beta   90.00
_cell.angle_gamma   90.00
#
_symmetry.space_group_name_H-M   'P 1'
#
loop_
_entity.id
_entity.type
_entity.pdbx_description
1 polymer ?
#
loop_
_entity_poly.entity_id
_entity_poly.type
_entity_poly.pdbx_seq_one_letter_code
_entity_poly.pdbx_strand_id
1 'polypeptide(L)'
;MATLEIDCPVCAEVLELTDADRADLVVGDVIVCDSCNAEMEVTRNGAGEDFELELLGILTVCPNCGEEFDVTDDMLAAAPTVEGADGTVVSVVACPHCRAQIELEFEETD
;
A
#
# COMPACT_ATOMS: atom_id res chain seq x y z
N MET A 1 -12.08 -26.33 -11.05
CA MET A 1 -10.85 -25.91 -10.37
C MET A 1 -11.23 -24.64 -9.65
N ALA A 2 -11.06 -24.57 -8.33
CA ALA A 2 -11.37 -23.35 -7.61
C ALA A 2 -10.16 -22.43 -7.80
N THR A 3 -10.36 -21.29 -8.44
CA THR A 3 -9.38 -20.21 -8.50
C THR A 3 -9.77 -19.22 -7.42
N LEU A 4 -8.79 -18.78 -6.62
CA LEU A 4 -8.98 -17.69 -5.68
C LEU A 4 -8.76 -16.39 -6.45
N GLU A 5 -9.79 -15.56 -6.51
CA GLU A 5 -9.75 -14.23 -7.13
C GLU A 5 -9.40 -13.22 -6.04
N ILE A 6 -8.30 -12.49 -6.22
CA ILE A 6 -7.85 -11.43 -5.30
C ILE A 6 -7.76 -10.13 -6.08
N ASP A 7 -8.50 -9.11 -5.68
CA ASP A 7 -8.40 -7.78 -6.28
C ASP A 7 -7.11 -7.07 -5.83
N CYS A 8 -6.35 -6.55 -6.80
CA CYS A 8 -5.22 -5.68 -6.51
C CYS A 8 -5.74 -4.35 -5.95
N PRO A 9 -5.33 -3.92 -4.75
CA PRO A 9 -5.81 -2.67 -4.15
C PRO A 9 -5.32 -1.42 -4.90
N VAL A 10 -4.31 -1.54 -5.77
CA VAL A 10 -3.71 -0.41 -6.50
C VAL A 10 -4.40 -0.15 -7.83
N CYS A 11 -4.63 -1.19 -8.63
CA CYS A 11 -5.17 -1.06 -9.98
C CYS A 11 -6.55 -1.69 -10.17
N ALA A 12 -7.10 -2.32 -9.14
CA ALA A 12 -8.36 -3.09 -9.19
C ALA A 12 -8.34 -4.21 -10.25
N GLU A 13 -7.16 -4.69 -10.64
CA GLU A 13 -7.02 -5.87 -11.48
C GLU A 13 -7.20 -7.14 -10.63
N VAL A 14 -7.94 -8.11 -11.15
CA VAL A 14 -8.18 -9.39 -10.47
C VAL A 14 -6.98 -10.31 -10.72
N LEU A 15 -6.29 -10.70 -9.64
CA LEU A 15 -5.30 -11.76 -9.65
C LEU A 15 -5.99 -13.12 -9.46
N GLU A 16 -5.82 -14.00 -10.44
CA GLU A 16 -6.34 -15.37 -10.40
C GLU A 16 -5.26 -16.33 -9.89
N LEU A 17 -5.36 -16.76 -8.63
CA LEU A 17 -4.45 -17.75 -8.04
C LEU A 17 -5.05 -19.15 -8.13
N THR A 18 -4.25 -20.15 -8.52
CA THR A 18 -4.70 -21.54 -8.50
C THR A 18 -4.59 -22.15 -7.10
N ASP A 19 -5.30 -23.26 -6.85
CA ASP A 19 -5.11 -24.06 -5.63
C ASP A 19 -3.65 -24.48 -5.38
N ALA A 20 -2.86 -24.65 -6.46
CA ALA A 20 -1.44 -24.99 -6.34
C ALA A 20 -0.62 -23.80 -5.85
N ASP A 21 -0.87 -22.60 -6.41
CA ASP A 21 -0.22 -21.36 -5.96
C ASP A 21 -0.58 -21.07 -4.50
N ARG A 22 -1.87 -21.19 -4.15
CA ARG A 22 -2.35 -21.02 -2.77
C ARG A 22 -1.72 -22.00 -1.78
N ALA A 23 -1.44 -23.23 -2.21
CA ALA A 23 -0.83 -24.24 -1.34
C ALA A 23 0.65 -23.98 -1.07
N ASP A 24 1.33 -23.28 -1.97
CA ASP A 24 2.73 -22.86 -1.82
C ASP A 24 2.88 -21.54 -1.05
N LEU A 25 1.86 -20.67 -1.09
CA LEU A 25 1.86 -19.39 -0.37
C LEU A 25 1.86 -19.56 1.15
N VAL A 26 2.83 -18.95 1.81
CA VAL A 26 2.88 -18.82 3.27
C VAL A 26 2.67 -17.37 3.71
N VAL A 27 2.23 -17.21 4.96
CA VAL A 27 2.08 -15.88 5.57
C VAL A 27 3.45 -15.21 5.61
N GLY A 28 3.55 -13.99 5.09
CA GLY A 28 4.79 -13.25 4.89
C GLY A 28 5.44 -13.43 3.51
N ASP A 29 4.85 -14.21 2.59
CA ASP A 29 5.25 -14.18 1.18
C ASP A 29 4.81 -12.89 0.50
N VAL A 30 5.60 -12.42 -0.47
CA VAL A 30 5.30 -11.25 -1.29
C VAL A 30 4.82 -11.70 -2.67
N ILE A 31 3.64 -11.24 -3.06
CA ILE A 31 3.04 -11.42 -4.38
C ILE A 31 3.18 -10.11 -5.15
N VAL A 32 3.63 -10.20 -6.39
CA VAL A 32 3.75 -9.03 -7.27
C VAL A 32 2.61 -9.04 -8.27
N CYS A 33 1.89 -7.93 -8.39
CA CYS A 33 0.88 -7.77 -9.44
C CYS A 33 1.56 -7.66 -10.81
N ASP A 34 1.19 -8.52 -11.76
CA ASP A 34 1.73 -8.50 -13.13
C ASP A 34 1.41 -7.21 -13.91
N SER A 35 0.36 -6.48 -13.53
CA SER A 35 -0.10 -5.30 -14.27
C SER A 35 0.43 -3.98 -13.76
N CYS A 36 0.52 -3.79 -12.44
CA CYS A 36 1.00 -2.54 -11.83
C CYS A 36 2.33 -2.70 -11.09
N ASN A 37 2.89 -3.91 -11.05
CA ASN A 37 4.12 -4.24 -10.31
C ASN A 37 4.05 -3.93 -8.80
N ALA A 38 2.87 -3.80 -8.22
CA ALA A 38 2.70 -3.62 -6.78
C ALA A 38 3.09 -4.90 -6.02
N GLU A 39 3.88 -4.73 -4.97
CA GLU A 39 4.28 -5.80 -4.03
C GLU A 39 3.26 -5.89 -2.89
N MET A 40 2.70 -7.08 -2.67
CA MET A 40 1.61 -7.33 -1.70
C MET A 40 2.01 -8.49 -0.79
N GLU A 41 1.97 -8.30 0.53
CA GLU A 41 2.28 -9.36 1.49
C GLU A 41 1.05 -10.24 1.77
N VAL A 42 1.24 -11.55 1.80
CA VAL A 42 0.22 -12.52 2.23
C VAL A 42 0.11 -12.48 3.74
N THR A 43 -0.99 -11.94 4.26
CA THR A 43 -1.32 -12.02 5.69
C THR A 43 -2.45 -13.03 5.91
N ARG A 44 -2.44 -13.75 7.03
CA ARG A 44 -3.55 -14.67 7.37
C ARG A 44 -4.61 -13.91 8.14
N ASN A 45 -5.83 -13.89 7.62
CA ASN A 45 -6.99 -13.68 8.45
C ASN A 45 -7.26 -14.94 9.30
N GLY A 46 -7.87 -14.78 10.47
CA GLY A 46 -8.00 -15.83 11.49
C GLY A 46 -8.60 -17.17 11.01
N ALA A 47 -8.48 -18.19 11.87
CA ALA A 47 -8.88 -19.58 11.57
C ALA A 47 -10.35 -19.71 11.13
N GLY A 48 -10.58 -19.70 9.82
CA GLY A 48 -11.88 -20.05 9.21
C GLY A 48 -12.43 -19.07 8.17
N GLU A 49 -11.82 -17.91 7.95
CA GLU A 49 -12.29 -16.93 6.95
C GLU A 49 -11.15 -16.47 6.03
N ASP A 50 -11.53 -16.10 4.82
CA ASP A 50 -10.67 -15.75 3.69
C ASP A 50 -9.72 -14.58 4.00
N PHE A 51 -8.55 -14.60 3.36
CA PHE A 51 -7.40 -13.70 3.60
C PHE A 51 -7.78 -12.21 3.47
N GLU A 52 -7.23 -11.35 4.35
CA GLU A 52 -7.26 -9.87 4.20
C GLU A 52 -5.94 -9.41 3.56
N LEU A 53 -6.00 -8.35 2.77
CA LEU A 53 -4.83 -7.63 2.27
C LEU A 53 -4.68 -6.34 3.08
N GLU A 54 -3.54 -6.17 3.74
CA GLU A 54 -3.21 -4.95 4.49
C GLU A 54 -2.27 -4.09 3.63
N LEU A 55 -2.64 -2.82 3.38
CA LEU A 55 -1.84 -1.90 2.58
C LEU A 55 -0.63 -1.42 3.40
N LEU A 56 0.56 -1.94 3.09
CA LEU A 56 1.79 -1.65 3.85
C LEU A 56 2.29 -0.20 3.66
N GLY A 57 1.87 0.47 2.58
CA GLY A 57 2.17 1.88 2.33
C GLY A 57 1.73 2.34 0.94
N ILE A 58 1.79 3.65 0.72
CA ILE A 58 1.51 4.28 -0.58
C ILE A 58 2.86 4.65 -1.21
N LEU A 59 3.17 4.08 -2.37
CA LEU A 59 4.38 4.41 -3.12
C LEU A 59 4.24 5.82 -3.72
N THR A 60 5.14 6.73 -3.36
CA THR A 60 5.17 8.10 -3.88
C THR A 60 6.57 8.51 -4.31
N VAL A 61 6.66 9.51 -5.19
CA VAL A 61 7.94 10.03 -5.69
C VAL A 61 8.26 11.32 -4.97
N CYS A 62 9.46 11.42 -4.40
CA CYS A 62 9.92 12.66 -3.80
C CYS A 62 10.11 13.75 -4.88
N PRO A 63 9.42 14.90 -4.81
CA PRO A 63 9.59 15.98 -5.80
C PRO A 63 10.97 16.65 -5.74
N ASN A 64 11.72 16.45 -4.65
CA ASN A 64 13.04 17.05 -4.47
C ASN A 64 14.19 16.19 -5.03
N CYS A 65 14.19 14.89 -4.75
CA CYS A 65 15.26 13.99 -5.22
C CYS A 65 14.85 13.07 -6.39
N GLY A 66 13.56 12.99 -6.70
CA GLY A 66 13.02 12.11 -7.75
C GLY A 66 13.05 10.63 -7.40
N GLU A 67 13.29 10.29 -6.12
CA GLU A 67 13.37 8.91 -5.67
C GLU A 67 12.02 8.43 -5.14
N GLU A 68 11.67 7.20 -5.48
CA GLU A 68 10.47 6.50 -5.02
C GLU A 68 10.65 6.04 -3.57
N PHE A 69 9.61 6.22 -2.75
CA PHE A 69 9.59 5.73 -1.37
C PHE A 69 8.16 5.41 -0.91
N ASP A 70 8.06 4.46 0.01
CA ASP A 70 6.80 4.07 0.62
C ASP A 70 6.43 5.00 1.78
N VAL A 71 5.20 5.51 1.73
CA VAL A 71 4.57 6.22 2.84
C VAL A 71 3.75 5.21 3.62
N THR A 72 4.27 4.77 4.76
CA THR A 72 3.60 3.82 5.66
C THR A 72 2.64 4.54 6.61
N ASP A 73 1.70 3.80 7.20
CA ASP A 73 0.77 4.34 8.22
C ASP A 73 1.53 4.88 9.45
N ASP A 74 2.62 4.23 9.86
CA ASP A 74 3.48 4.71 10.96
C ASP A 74 4.13 6.07 10.62
N MET A 75 4.55 6.27 9.37
CA MET A 75 5.08 7.56 8.90
C MET A 75 3.99 8.64 8.90
N LEU A 76 2.74 8.30 8.59
CA LEU A 76 1.62 9.24 8.63
C LEU A 76 1.19 9.57 10.06
N ALA A 77 1.14 8.56 10.94
CA ALA A 77 0.85 8.74 12.36
C ALA A 77 1.91 9.61 13.06
N ALA A 78 3.17 9.53 12.64
CA ALA A 78 4.26 10.36 13.14
C ALA A 78 4.36 11.73 12.44
N ALA A 79 3.74 11.90 11.26
CA ALA A 79 3.80 13.14 10.50
C ALA A 79 2.87 14.21 11.08
N PRO A 80 3.36 15.46 11.22
CA PRO A 80 2.48 16.56 11.58
C PRO A 80 1.51 16.86 10.43
N THR A 81 0.23 17.02 10.77
CA THR A 81 -0.80 17.50 9.86
C THR A 81 -0.89 19.02 9.93
N VAL A 82 -1.05 19.66 8.78
CA VAL A 82 -1.19 21.11 8.63
C VAL A 82 -2.48 21.39 7.88
N GLU A 83 -3.31 22.26 8.44
CA GLU A 83 -4.51 22.76 7.75
C GLU A 83 -4.13 24.00 6.94
N GLY A 84 -4.28 23.90 5.62
CA GLY A 84 -4.09 25.00 4.69
C GLY A 84 -5.19 26.06 4.83
N ALA A 85 -4.92 27.27 4.32
CA ALA A 85 -5.85 28.40 4.40
C ALA A 85 -7.20 28.15 3.69
N ASP A 86 -7.22 27.22 2.74
CA ASP A 86 -8.40 26.79 1.98
C ASP A 86 -9.20 25.67 2.69
N GLY A 87 -8.78 25.26 3.89
CA GLY A 87 -9.42 24.20 4.68
C GLY A 87 -8.93 22.78 4.37
N THR A 88 -7.94 22.63 3.49
CA THR A 88 -7.35 21.33 3.16
C THR A 88 -6.37 20.87 4.23
N VAL A 89 -6.46 19.61 4.67
CA VAL A 89 -5.51 19.02 5.61
C VAL A 89 -4.45 18.25 4.82
N VAL A 90 -3.18 18.61 5.03
CA VAL A 90 -2.02 17.91 4.43
C VAL A 90 -1.14 17.31 5.52
N SER A 91 -0.59 16.12 5.26
CA SER A 91 0.41 15.49 6.15
C SER A 91 1.82 15.84 5.66
N VAL A 92 2.69 16.28 6.56
CA VAL A 92 4.06 16.66 6.21
C VAL A 92 5.02 15.52 6.54
N VAL A 93 5.35 14.71 5.54
CA VAL A 93 6.29 13.59 5.69
C VAL A 93 7.71 13.99 5.29
N ALA A 94 8.72 13.35 5.88
CA ALA A 94 10.11 13.56 5.48
C ALA A 94 10.58 12.43 4.56
N CYS A 95 11.11 12.79 3.39
CA CYS A 95 11.70 11.82 2.47
C CYS A 95 12.87 11.07 3.15
N PRO A 96 12.91 9.73 3.14
CA PRO A 96 14.02 8.99 3.73
C PRO A 96 15.35 9.18 3.00
N HIS A 97 15.32 9.53 1.70
CA HIS A 97 16.50 9.71 0.87
C HIS A 97 17.17 11.08 1.06
N CYS A 98 16.38 12.15 0.99
CA CYS A 98 16.90 13.51 1.02
C CYS A 98 16.49 14.33 2.26
N ARG A 99 15.63 13.79 3.13
CA ARG A 99 15.02 14.45 4.30
C ARG A 99 14.27 15.74 3.97
N ALA A 100 13.89 15.94 2.71
CA ALA A 100 12.99 17.02 2.33
C ALA A 100 11.61 16.79 2.96
N GLN A 101 10.99 17.87 3.43
CA GLN A 101 9.60 17.85 3.89
C GLN A 101 8.68 17.90 2.67
N ILE A 102 7.74 16.98 2.61
CA ILE A 102 6.81 16.80 1.51
C ILE A 102 5.40 16.89 2.11
N GLU A 103 4.58 17.77 1.54
CA GLU A 103 3.18 17.92 1.87
C GLU A 103 2.37 16.93 1.03
N LEU A 104 1.68 16.00 1.69
CA LEU A 104 0.84 14.99 1.07
C LEU A 104 -0.63 15.28 1.41
N GLU A 105 -1.44 15.42 0.37
CA GLU A 105 -2.90 15.52 0.46
C GLU A 105 -3.48 14.12 0.24
N PHE A 106 -4.28 13.64 1.20
CA PHE A 106 -4.97 12.35 1.10
C PHE A 106 -6.47 12.61 0.90
N GLU A 107 -7.04 12.16 -0.21
CA GLU A 107 -8.49 12.12 -0.37
C GLU A 107 -9.05 10.91 0.40
N GLU A 108 -9.70 11.15 1.54
CA GLU A 108 -10.54 10.14 2.20
C GLU A 108 -11.69 9.80 1.24
N THR A 109 -11.56 8.68 0.53
CA THR A 109 -12.69 8.08 -0.19
C THR A 109 -13.51 7.28 0.82
N ASP A 110 -14.68 7.81 1.18
CA ASP A 110 -15.71 7.19 2.04
C ASP A 110 -16.27 5.89 1.45
#